data_AF-A0A0X3TBU2-F1
#
_entry.id   AF-A0A0X3TBU2-F1
#
_cell.length_a   1.000
_cell.length_b   1.000
_cell.length_c   1.000
_cell.angle_alpha   90.00
_cell.angle_beta   90.00
_cell.angle_gamma   90.00
#
_symmetry.space_group_name_H-M   'P 1'
#
loop_
_entity.id
_entity.type
_entity.pdbx_description
1 polymer ?
#
loop_
_entity_poly.entity_id
_entity_poly.type
_entity_poly.pdbx_seq_one_letter_code
_entity_poly.pdbx_strand_id
1 'polypeptide(L)'
;MDPRILGFLGRAMSLEFSAGQHYMAQSSLAKQRQESQFADDFLALANEEFRHASMLTDRLVAHGALPSGSVLQPAMPAVDVVESLQTCAEHEAGLIDLYAQAQAWCANVGAQDDLALFTQLLQEEQAQLQR
;
A
#
# COMPACT_ATOMS: atom_id res chain seq x y z
N MET A 1 -7.73 15.40 -17.92
CA MET A 1 -7.30 14.93 -16.59
C MET A 1 -8.53 14.80 -15.72
N ASP A 2 -8.81 13.60 -15.22
CA ASP A 2 -9.92 13.36 -14.29
C ASP A 2 -9.44 13.63 -12.85
N PRO A 3 -10.00 14.64 -12.14
CA PRO A 3 -9.62 14.95 -10.76
C PRO A 3 -9.80 13.78 -9.80
N ARG A 4 -10.70 12.84 -10.08
CA ARG A 4 -10.91 11.67 -9.22
C ARG A 4 -9.75 10.69 -9.29
N ILE A 5 -9.11 10.54 -10.46
CA ILE A 5 -7.92 9.69 -10.62
C ILE A 5 -6.77 10.23 -9.76
N LEU A 6 -6.54 11.55 -9.78
CA LEU A 6 -5.58 12.18 -8.86
C LEU A 6 -5.94 11.92 -7.39
N GLY A 7 -7.23 11.98 -7.05
CA GLY A 7 -7.72 11.65 -5.70
C GLY A 7 -7.48 10.20 -5.30
N PHE A 8 -7.56 9.24 -6.24
CA PHE A 8 -7.18 7.85 -5.99
C PHE A 8 -5.67 7.72 -5.77
N LEU A 9 -4.85 8.30 -6.65
CA LEU A 9 -3.39 8.25 -6.54
C LEU A 9 -2.88 8.85 -5.21
N GLY A 10 -3.43 10.00 -4.80
CA GLY A 10 -3.03 10.64 -3.54
C GLY A 10 -3.45 9.86 -2.28
N ARG A 11 -4.63 9.23 -2.30
CA ARG A 11 -5.07 8.37 -1.20
C ARG A 11 -4.26 7.08 -1.15
N ALA A 12 -3.98 6.47 -2.30
CA ALA A 12 -3.15 5.28 -2.41
C ALA A 12 -1.77 5.56 -1.82
N MET A 13 -1.14 6.68 -2.18
CA MET A 13 0.15 7.10 -1.61
C MET A 13 0.13 7.15 -0.07
N SER A 14 -0.95 7.66 0.51
CA SER A 14 -1.09 7.73 1.97
C SER A 14 -1.25 6.36 2.60
N LEU A 15 -1.99 5.44 1.97
CA LEU A 15 -2.14 4.06 2.45
C LEU A 15 -0.83 3.29 2.32
N GLU A 16 -0.13 3.38 1.19
CA GLU A 16 1.17 2.74 0.94
C GLU A 16 2.21 3.16 1.98
N PHE A 17 2.35 4.46 2.24
CA PHE A 17 3.26 4.92 3.30
C PHE A 17 2.81 4.52 4.70
N SER A 18 1.51 4.39 4.94
CA SER A 18 0.99 3.90 6.22
C SER A 18 1.32 2.42 6.43
N ALA A 19 1.13 1.59 5.40
CA ALA A 19 1.48 0.18 5.39
C ALA A 19 2.99 -0.02 5.56
N GLY A 20 3.81 0.70 4.78
CA GLY A 20 5.27 0.68 4.92
C GLY A 20 5.75 1.06 6.32
N GLN A 21 5.20 2.13 6.91
CA GLN A 21 5.48 2.50 8.30
C GLN A 21 5.06 1.40 9.29
N HIS A 22 3.88 0.82 9.10
CA HIS A 22 3.35 -0.23 9.97
C HIS A 22 4.22 -1.49 9.91
N TYR A 23 4.61 -1.94 8.73
CA TYR A 23 5.47 -3.11 8.56
C TYR A 23 6.88 -2.88 9.10
N MET A 24 7.43 -1.67 8.99
CA MET A 24 8.68 -1.31 9.69
C MET A 24 8.55 -1.40 11.21
N ALA A 25 7.40 -1.00 11.76
CA ALA A 25 7.12 -1.14 13.19
C ALA A 25 7.01 -2.63 13.59
N GLN A 26 6.29 -3.45 12.82
CA GLN A 26 6.19 -4.89 13.06
C GLN A 26 7.54 -5.60 12.96
N SER A 27 8.38 -5.24 11.98
CA SER A 27 9.77 -5.72 11.87
C SER A 27 10.57 -5.41 13.14
N SER A 28 10.42 -4.20 13.66
CA SER A 28 11.11 -3.76 14.87
C SER A 28 10.62 -4.51 16.11
N LEU A 29 9.31 -4.74 16.23
CA LEU A 29 8.72 -5.53 17.31
C LEU A 29 9.18 -6.99 17.27
N ALA A 30 9.18 -7.61 16.08
CA ALA A 30 9.69 -8.96 15.88
C ALA A 30 11.18 -9.09 16.29
N LYS A 31 12.02 -8.09 15.96
CA LYS A 31 13.42 -8.03 16.43
C LYS A 31 13.52 -8.02 17.95
N GLN A 32 12.68 -7.24 18.64
CA GLN A 32 12.65 -7.21 20.11
C GLN A 32 12.25 -8.56 20.71
N ARG A 33 11.39 -9.32 20.02
CA ARG A 33 10.98 -10.68 20.39
C ARG A 33 11.96 -11.77 19.94
N GLN A 34 13.06 -11.43 19.28
CA GLN A 34 14.04 -12.37 18.71
C GLN A 34 13.46 -13.27 17.60
N GLU A 35 12.45 -12.78 16.90
CA GLU A 35 11.76 -13.43 15.79
C GLU A 35 12.39 -13.03 14.44
N SER A 36 13.67 -13.34 14.23
CA SER A 36 14.46 -12.76 13.12
C SER A 36 13.88 -12.99 11.72
N GLN A 37 13.31 -14.17 11.45
CA GLN A 37 12.70 -14.46 10.15
C GLN A 37 11.52 -13.51 9.87
N PHE A 38 10.59 -13.39 10.82
CA PHE A 38 9.45 -12.48 10.68
C PHE A 38 9.89 -11.03 10.60
N ALA A 39 10.95 -10.65 11.30
CA ALA A 39 11.50 -9.31 11.19
C ALA A 39 11.99 -8.98 9.77
N ASP A 40 12.63 -9.93 9.10
CA ASP A 40 13.11 -9.77 7.72
C ASP A 40 11.94 -9.79 6.74
N ASP A 41 10.94 -10.64 6.96
CA ASP A 41 9.74 -10.72 6.12
C ASP A 41 8.92 -9.41 6.18
N PHE A 42 8.70 -8.85 7.38
CA PHE A 42 8.04 -7.54 7.51
C PHE A 42 8.85 -6.39 6.88
N LEU A 43 10.18 -6.45 6.95
CA LEU A 43 11.01 -5.45 6.29
C LEU A 43 10.93 -5.58 4.77
N ALA A 44 10.83 -6.80 4.24
CA ALA A 44 10.61 -7.04 2.82
C ALA A 44 9.26 -6.46 2.36
N LEU A 45 8.19 -6.69 3.13
CA LEU A 45 6.88 -6.09 2.86
C LEU A 45 6.95 -4.56 2.87
N ALA A 46 7.61 -3.95 3.86
CA ALA A 46 7.76 -2.49 3.89
C ALA A 46 8.45 -1.93 2.62
N ASN A 47 9.46 -2.64 2.10
CA ASN A 47 10.13 -2.25 0.86
C ASN A 47 9.24 -2.43 -0.38
N GLU A 48 8.31 -3.38 -0.35
CA GLU A 48 7.31 -3.57 -1.39
C GLU A 48 6.36 -2.37 -1.47
N GLU A 49 5.89 -1.84 -0.34
CA GLU A 49 5.03 -0.65 -0.32
C GLU A 49 5.75 0.61 -0.80
N PHE A 50 7.06 0.73 -0.52
CA PHE A 50 7.86 1.81 -1.10
C PHE A 50 8.00 1.70 -2.62
N ARG A 51 7.99 0.48 -3.18
CA ARG A 51 7.94 0.28 -4.64
C ARG A 51 6.57 0.69 -5.19
N HIS A 52 5.46 0.33 -4.54
CA HIS A 52 4.13 0.78 -4.93
C HIS A 52 4.02 2.31 -4.92
N ALA A 53 4.50 2.95 -3.85
CA ALA A 53 4.58 4.41 -3.74
C ALA A 53 5.41 5.04 -4.88
N SER A 54 6.50 4.39 -5.31
CA SER A 54 7.27 4.83 -6.49
C SER A 54 6.44 4.76 -7.77
N MET A 55 5.72 3.67 -8.01
CA MET A 55 4.85 3.51 -9.19
C MET A 55 3.72 4.55 -9.22
N LEU A 56 3.11 4.83 -8.06
CA LEU A 56 2.11 5.88 -7.90
C LEU A 56 2.70 7.28 -8.18
N THR A 57 3.95 7.51 -7.74
CA THR A 57 4.67 8.75 -8.00
C THR A 57 4.91 8.95 -9.49
N ASP A 58 5.40 7.92 -10.19
CA ASP A 58 5.60 7.97 -11.64
C ASP A 58 4.28 8.29 -12.36
N ARG A 59 3.17 7.72 -11.90
CA ARG A 59 1.86 8.00 -12.47
C ARG A 59 1.36 9.42 -12.20
N LEU A 60 1.57 9.94 -10.98
CA LEU A 60 1.28 11.35 -10.67
C LEU A 60 2.08 12.29 -11.57
N VAL A 61 3.37 12.01 -11.79
CA VAL A 61 4.25 12.79 -12.68
C VAL A 61 3.77 12.72 -14.13
N ALA A 62 3.32 11.56 -14.61
CA ALA A 62 2.75 11.41 -15.95
C ALA A 62 1.46 12.25 -16.13
N HIS A 63 0.72 12.49 -15.06
CA HIS A 63 -0.42 13.40 -15.01
C HIS A 63 -0.01 14.89 -14.86
N GLY A 64 1.28 15.21 -14.76
CA GLY A 64 1.78 16.56 -14.54
C GLY A 64 1.60 17.07 -13.10
N ALA A 65 1.43 16.15 -12.14
CA ALA A 65 1.33 16.42 -10.72
C ALA A 65 2.54 15.87 -9.96
N LEU A 66 2.77 16.38 -8.76
CA LEU A 66 3.72 15.80 -7.80
C LEU A 66 2.95 15.26 -6.58
N PRO A 67 3.48 14.26 -5.86
CA PRO A 67 2.89 13.82 -4.61
C PRO A 67 2.78 14.99 -3.61
N SER A 68 1.61 15.14 -2.99
CA SER A 68 1.44 16.01 -1.84
C SER A 68 2.03 15.36 -0.58
N GLY A 69 2.10 16.11 0.52
CA GLY A 69 2.33 15.52 1.83
C GLY A 69 1.28 14.44 2.12
N SER A 70 1.74 13.23 2.42
CA SER A 70 0.85 12.11 2.74
C SER A 70 0.40 12.19 4.19
N VAL A 71 -0.81 11.68 4.46
CA VAL A 71 -1.37 11.60 5.82
C VAL A 71 -1.33 10.15 6.26
N LEU A 72 -0.36 9.82 7.12
CA LEU A 72 -0.14 8.44 7.55
C LEU A 72 -1.10 8.05 8.67
N GLN A 73 -1.59 6.81 8.61
CA GLN A 73 -2.23 6.15 9.73
C GLN A 73 -1.16 5.74 10.76
N PRO A 74 -1.45 5.81 12.07
CA PRO A 74 -0.53 5.32 13.09
C PRO A 74 -0.26 3.81 12.93
N ALA A 75 0.98 3.38 13.15
CA ALA A 75 1.29 1.96 13.27
C ALA A 75 0.62 1.37 14.52
N MET A 76 0.12 0.15 14.41
CA MET A 76 -0.58 -0.53 15.51
C MET A 76 0.40 -1.36 16.35
N PRO A 77 0.26 -1.38 17.69
CA PRO A 77 1.03 -2.30 18.51
C PRO A 77 0.60 -3.74 18.23
N ALA A 78 1.51 -4.69 18.44
CA ALA A 78 1.21 -6.12 18.40
C ALA A 78 2.07 -6.86 19.43
N VAL A 79 1.47 -7.75 20.21
CA VAL A 79 2.14 -8.49 21.28
C VAL A 79 2.89 -9.73 20.77
N ASP A 80 2.44 -10.29 19.65
CA ASP A 80 3.04 -11.45 19.00
C ASP A 80 2.93 -11.36 17.47
N VAL A 81 3.52 -12.33 16.77
CA VAL A 81 3.50 -12.39 15.31
C VAL A 81 2.08 -12.56 14.73
N VAL A 82 1.18 -13.23 15.44
CA VAL A 82 -0.18 -13.47 14.94
C VAL A 82 -0.95 -12.16 14.89
N GLU A 83 -0.86 -11.35 15.95
CA GLU A 83 -1.44 -10.00 15.97
C GLU A 83 -0.75 -9.08 14.95
N SER A 84 0.58 -9.18 14.79
CA SER A 84 1.30 -8.45 13.74
C SER A 84 0.73 -8.76 12.34
N LEU A 85 0.55 -10.04 12.01
CA LEU A 85 0.00 -10.47 10.71
C LEU A 85 -1.47 -10.04 10.53
N GLN A 86 -2.29 -10.10 11.58
CA GLN A 86 -3.68 -9.63 11.53
C GLN A 86 -3.76 -8.14 11.21
N THR A 87 -2.95 -7.32 11.87
CA THR A 87 -2.91 -5.89 11.58
C THR A 87 -2.34 -5.60 10.19
N CYS A 88 -1.41 -6.41 9.66
CA CYS A 88 -0.98 -6.26 8.26
C CYS A 88 -2.12 -6.56 7.28
N ALA A 89 -2.88 -7.64 7.50
CA ALA A 89 -4.03 -7.98 6.66
C ALA A 89 -5.10 -6.89 6.64
N GLU A 90 -5.27 -6.13 7.74
CA GLU A 90 -6.16 -4.95 7.78
C GLU A 90 -5.69 -3.82 6.86
N HIS A 91 -4.38 -3.60 6.74
CA HIS A 91 -3.81 -2.62 5.82
C HIS A 91 -3.99 -3.05 4.36
N GLU A 92 -3.65 -4.30 4.03
CA GLU A 92 -3.82 -4.90 2.69
C GLU A 92 -5.30 -4.84 2.26
N ALA A 93 -6.24 -5.15 3.15
CA ALA A 93 -7.67 -5.04 2.85
C ALA A 93 -8.09 -3.61 2.48
N GLY A 94 -7.52 -2.60 3.14
CA GLY A 94 -7.75 -1.19 2.81
C GLY A 94 -7.21 -0.79 1.44
N LEU A 95 -6.02 -1.28 1.08
CA LEU A 95 -5.43 -1.08 -0.25
C LEU A 95 -6.25 -1.77 -1.34
N ILE A 96 -6.68 -3.02 -1.11
CA ILE A 96 -7.55 -3.79 -2.03
C ILE A 96 -8.85 -3.04 -2.31
N ASP A 97 -9.53 -2.53 -1.27
CA ASP A 97 -10.77 -1.78 -1.45
C ASP A 97 -10.55 -0.51 -2.28
N LEU A 98 -9.50 0.27 -1.96
CA LEU A 98 -9.18 1.48 -2.72
C LEU A 98 -8.84 1.17 -4.18
N TYR A 99 -8.02 0.16 -4.43
CA TYR A 99 -7.60 -0.22 -5.78
C TYR A 99 -8.73 -0.81 -6.61
N ALA A 100 -9.62 -1.60 -6.02
CA ALA A 100 -10.83 -2.08 -6.70
C ALA A 100 -11.73 -0.91 -7.12
N GLN A 101 -11.94 0.08 -6.25
CA GLN A 101 -12.70 1.28 -6.58
C GLN A 101 -12.04 2.10 -7.69
N ALA A 102 -10.72 2.27 -7.61
CA ALA A 102 -9.94 3.02 -8.60
C ALA A 102 -9.95 2.33 -9.98
N GLN A 103 -9.76 1.00 -9.99
CA GLN A 103 -9.83 0.16 -11.18
C GLN A 103 -11.19 0.28 -11.86
N ALA A 104 -12.28 0.11 -11.10
CA ALA A 104 -13.64 0.23 -11.63
C ALA A 104 -13.92 1.63 -12.22
N TRP A 105 -13.44 2.69 -11.55
CA TRP A 105 -13.55 4.05 -12.07
C TRP A 105 -12.78 4.23 -13.38
N CYS A 106 -11.51 3.80 -13.43
CA CYS A 106 -10.67 3.94 -14.61
C CYS A 106 -11.22 3.18 -15.82
N ALA A 107 -11.79 1.99 -15.60
CA ALA A 107 -12.49 1.23 -16.63
C ALA A 107 -13.71 2.00 -17.19
N ASN A 108 -14.50 2.63 -16.32
CA ASN A 108 -15.68 3.40 -16.72
C ASN A 108 -15.32 4.64 -17.55
N VAL A 109 -14.27 5.37 -17.18
CA VAL A 109 -13.86 6.61 -17.87
C VAL A 109 -12.86 6.38 -19.01
N GLY A 110 -12.47 5.14 -19.28
CA GLY A 110 -11.53 4.79 -20.36
C GLY A 110 -10.08 5.21 -20.12
N ALA A 111 -9.66 5.37 -18.86
CA ALA A 111 -8.29 5.74 -18.49
C ALA A 111 -7.38 4.50 -18.46
N GLN A 112 -6.91 4.08 -19.63
CA GLN A 112 -6.25 2.77 -19.82
C GLN A 112 -4.97 2.58 -19.00
N ASP A 113 -4.08 3.57 -18.97
CA ASP A 113 -2.83 3.45 -18.21
C ASP A 113 -3.07 3.43 -16.68
N ASP A 114 -4.02 4.25 -16.19
CA ASP A 114 -4.40 4.26 -14.77
C ASP A 114 -5.08 2.94 -14.39
N LEU A 115 -5.92 2.42 -15.29
CA LEU A 115 -6.54 1.10 -15.13
C LEU A 115 -5.47 0.01 -15.03
N ALA A 116 -4.45 0.03 -15.89
CA ALA A 116 -3.37 -0.95 -15.87
C ALA A 116 -2.61 -0.91 -14.54
N LEU A 117 -2.25 0.30 -14.07
CA LEU A 117 -1.58 0.48 -12.78
C LEU A 117 -2.41 -0.05 -11.61
N PHE A 118 -3.66 0.39 -11.47
CA PHE A 118 -4.50 -0.05 -10.35
C PHE A 118 -4.86 -1.54 -10.42
N THR A 119 -4.92 -2.12 -11.63
CA THR A 119 -5.09 -3.57 -11.79
C THR A 119 -3.87 -4.33 -11.29
N GLN A 120 -2.67 -3.87 -11.64
CA GLN A 120 -1.43 -4.48 -11.18
C GLN A 120 -1.32 -4.42 -9.66
N LEU A 121 -1.50 -3.22 -9.08
CA LEU A 121 -1.43 -3.03 -7.62
C LEU A 121 -2.48 -3.89 -6.91
N LEU A 122 -3.73 -3.90 -7.37
CA LEU A 122 -4.77 -4.75 -6.80
C LEU A 122 -4.40 -6.24 -6.78
N GLN A 123 -3.78 -6.73 -7.85
CA GLN A 123 -3.34 -8.13 -7.93
C GLN A 123 -2.18 -8.43 -6.97
N GLU A 124 -1.25 -7.49 -6.82
CA GLU A 124 -0.13 -7.59 -5.87
C GLU A 124 -0.68 -7.68 -4.43
N GLU A 125 -1.58 -6.77 -4.03
CA GLU A 125 -2.23 -6.80 -2.70
C GLU A 125 -3.03 -8.07 -2.44
N GLN A 126 -3.82 -8.52 -3.41
CA GLN A 126 -4.60 -9.75 -3.27
C GLN A 126 -3.72 -10.99 -3.10
N ALA A 127 -2.52 -10.98 -3.68
CA ALA A 127 -1.55 -12.07 -3.51
C ALA A 127 -0.85 -11.99 -2.15
N GLN A 128 -0.62 -10.79 -1.61
CA GLN A 128 -0.07 -10.60 -0.26
C GLN A 128 -1.02 -11.13 0.81
N LEU A 129 -2.32 -10.80 0.72
CA LEU A 129 -3.35 -11.25 1.67
C LEU A 129 -3.55 -12.77 1.72
N GLN A 130 -3.06 -13.50 0.72
CA GLN A 130 -3.14 -14.97 0.66
C GLN A 130 -1.89 -15.67 1.20
N ARG A 131 -0.84 -14.94 1.61
CA ARG A 131 0.37 -15.50 2.23
C ARG A 131 0.16 -15.84 3.70
#